data_AF-A0A6I3MXT6-F1
#
_entry.id   AF-A0A6I3MXT6-F1
#
_cell.length_a   1.000
_cell.length_b   1.000
_cell.length_c   1.000
_cell.angle_alpha   90.00
_cell.angle_beta   90.00
_cell.angle_gamma   90.00
#
_symmetry.space_group_name_H-M   'P 1'
#
loop_
_entity.id
_entity.type
_entity.pdbx_description
1 polymer ?
#
loop_
_entity_poly.entity_id
_entity_poly.type
_entity_poly.pdbx_seq_one_letter_code
_entity_poly.pdbx_strand_id
1 'polypeptide(L)'
;MIRQFLGVITGYLIFVITSVLLFKVSGVKPHAEASAAFMFLTFVYGSVFSFLSGLVTQFIARTRNLKINYIFFFIMAGFAAFSLFKSDGSSWTQLLAIFVFAPISILGGYFLIQKFKT
;
A
#
# COMPACT_ATOMS: atom_id res chain seq x y z
N MET A 1 17.60 9.09 -9.80
CA MET A 1 17.88 8.32 -8.57
C MET A 1 17.27 8.94 -7.32
N ILE A 2 17.70 10.11 -6.83
CA ILE A 2 17.17 10.66 -5.54
C ILE A 2 15.63 10.80 -5.51
N ARG A 3 15.02 11.30 -6.59
CA ARG A 3 13.56 11.42 -6.70
C ARG A 3 12.82 10.07 -6.68
N GLN A 4 13.42 9.03 -7.25
CA GLN A 4 12.83 7.68 -7.24
C GLN A 4 12.84 7.10 -5.83
N PHE A 5 13.97 7.26 -5.13
CA PHE A 5 14.09 6.87 -3.72
C PHE A 5 13.09 7.63 -2.83
N LEU A 6 13.02 8.95 -2.97
CA LEU A 6 12.04 9.78 -2.25
C LEU A 6 10.60 9.38 -2.56
N GLY A 7 10.30 9.03 -3.82
CA GLY A 7 8.97 8.58 -4.22
C GLY A 7 8.56 7.27 -3.54
N VAL A 8 9.47 6.30 -3.46
CA VAL A 8 9.22 5.04 -2.76
C VAL A 8 9.01 5.27 -1.27
N ILE A 9 9.88 6.04 -0.63
CA ILE A 9 9.76 6.36 0.81
C ILE A 9 8.43 7.07 1.07
N THR A 10 8.11 8.10 0.30
CA THR A 10 6.90 8.90 0.52
C THR A 10 5.64 8.07 0.31
N GLY A 11 5.59 7.26 -0.74
CA GLY A 11 4.48 6.34 -0.97
C GLY A 11 4.32 5.33 0.18
N TYR A 12 5.43 4.74 0.63
CA TYR A 12 5.42 3.81 1.76
C TYR A 12 4.91 4.47 3.04
N LEU A 13 5.39 5.68 3.36
CA LEU A 13 4.93 6.43 4.52
C LEU A 13 3.44 6.75 4.44
N ILE A 14 2.92 7.16 3.29
CA ILE A 14 1.48 7.40 3.10
C ILE A 14 0.69 6.13 3.44
N PHE A 15 1.08 4.99 2.88
CA PHE A 15 0.37 3.73 3.10
C PHE A 15 0.46 3.26 4.57
N VAL A 16 1.65 3.29 5.17
CA VAL A 16 1.85 2.83 6.54
C VAL A 16 1.19 3.74 7.56
N ILE A 17 1.38 5.06 7.45
CA ILE A 17 0.81 6.01 8.41
C ILE A 17 -0.71 5.92 8.40
N THR A 18 -1.33 5.89 7.22
CA THR A 18 -2.80 5.81 7.09
C THR A 18 -3.34 4.49 7.59
N SER A 19 -2.62 3.38 7.39
CA SER A 19 -2.97 2.07 7.94
C SER A 19 -2.87 2.06 9.47
N VAL A 20 -1.76 2.55 10.03
CA VAL A 20 -1.57 2.64 11.49
C VAL A 20 -2.64 3.52 12.13
N LEU A 21 -2.99 4.65 11.50
CA LEU A 21 -4.06 5.52 11.96
C LEU A 21 -5.41 4.81 11.99
N LEU A 22 -5.77 4.05 10.95
CA LEU A 22 -7.02 3.29 10.92
C LEU A 22 -7.15 2.35 12.13
N PHE A 23 -6.11 1.56 12.41
CA PHE A 23 -6.14 0.60 13.53
C PHE A 23 -6.02 1.28 14.90
N LYS A 24 -5.24 2.36 15.03
CA LYS A 24 -5.17 3.12 16.29
C LYS A 24 -6.47 3.82 16.64
N VAL A 25 -7.12 4.47 15.66
CA VAL A 25 -8.37 5.20 15.88
C VAL A 25 -9.54 4.25 16.12
N SER A 26 -9.60 3.12 15.42
CA SER A 26 -10.65 2.13 15.62
C SER A 26 -10.47 1.25 16.86
N GLY A 27 -9.25 1.17 17.42
CA GLY A 27 -8.92 0.27 18.51
C GLY A 27 -8.86 -1.22 18.11
N VAL A 28 -9.05 -1.54 16.82
CA VAL A 28 -9.00 -2.92 16.32
C VAL A 28 -7.55 -3.36 16.19
N LYS A 29 -7.22 -4.55 16.72
CA LYS A 29 -5.88 -5.12 16.59
C LYS A 29 -5.69 -5.71 15.18
N PRO A 30 -4.62 -5.34 14.44
CA PRO A 30 -4.40 -5.79 13.05
C PRO A 30 -4.24 -7.31 12.86
N HIS A 31 -3.84 -8.02 13.93
CA HIS A 31 -3.61 -9.47 13.94
C HIS A 31 -4.68 -10.23 14.73
N ALA A 32 -5.76 -9.55 15.14
CA ALA A 32 -6.91 -10.21 15.71
C ALA A 32 -7.96 -10.45 14.63
N GLU A 33 -8.86 -11.38 14.91
CA GLU A 33 -10.12 -11.47 14.18
C GLU A 33 -10.88 -10.16 14.31
N ALA A 34 -11.48 -9.74 13.20
CA ALA A 34 -12.27 -8.52 13.11
C ALA A 34 -13.65 -8.84 12.53
N SER A 35 -14.63 -7.97 12.75
CA SER A 35 -15.94 -8.15 12.12
C SER A 35 -15.82 -8.03 10.60
N ALA A 36 -16.65 -8.76 9.86
CA ALA A 36 -16.67 -8.69 8.40
C ALA A 36 -16.88 -7.25 7.88
N ALA A 37 -17.69 -6.46 8.57
CA ALA A 37 -17.91 -5.06 8.25
C ALA A 37 -16.61 -4.23 8.38
N PHE A 38 -15.82 -4.47 9.42
CA PHE A 38 -14.53 -3.78 9.60
C PHE A 38 -13.51 -4.24 8.56
N MET A 39 -13.45 -5.54 8.26
CA MET A 39 -12.58 -6.07 7.21
C MET A 39 -12.90 -5.45 5.84
N PHE A 40 -14.18 -5.33 5.49
CA PHE A 40 -14.63 -4.67 4.26
C PHE A 40 -14.27 -3.18 4.23
N LEU A 41 -14.46 -2.47 5.34
CA LEU A 41 -14.02 -1.08 5.48
C LEU A 41 -12.51 -0.95 5.26
N THR A 42 -11.71 -1.79 5.91
CA THR A 42 -10.25 -1.82 5.74
C THR A 42 -9.85 -2.14 4.31
N PHE A 43 -10.56 -3.04 3.63
CA PHE A 43 -10.35 -3.33 2.22
C PHE A 43 -10.55 -2.08 1.35
N VAL A 44 -11.67 -1.37 1.51
CA VAL A 44 -11.96 -0.15 0.73
C VAL A 44 -10.96 0.96 1.07
N TYR A 45 -10.77 1.24 2.36
CA TYR A 45 -9.87 2.28 2.86
C TYR A 45 -8.43 2.03 2.42
N GLY A 46 -7.92 0.81 2.65
CA GLY A 46 -6.57 0.42 2.27
C GLY A 46 -6.35 0.47 0.77
N SER A 47 -7.36 0.09 -0.03
CA SER A 47 -7.29 0.21 -1.50
C SER A 47 -7.16 1.66 -1.95
N VAL A 48 -7.95 2.58 -1.39
CA VAL A 48 -7.87 4.02 -1.70
C VAL A 48 -6.48 4.57 -1.38
N PHE A 49 -5.98 4.34 -0.17
CA PHE A 49 -4.68 4.86 0.23
C PHE A 49 -3.50 4.17 -0.47
N SER A 50 -3.66 2.92 -0.87
CA SER A 50 -2.65 2.23 -1.67
C SER A 50 -2.61 2.75 -3.12
N PHE A 51 -3.76 3.06 -3.71
CA PHE A 51 -3.80 3.74 -5.00
C PHE A 51 -3.11 5.11 -4.92
N LEU A 52 -3.44 5.90 -3.90
CA LEU A 52 -2.82 7.20 -3.67
C LEU A 52 -1.32 7.12 -3.42
N SER A 53 -0.84 6.15 -2.63
CA SER A 53 0.59 5.96 -2.41
C SER A 53 1.32 5.64 -3.71
N GLY A 54 0.76 4.75 -4.52
CA GLY A 54 1.25 4.42 -5.85
C GLY A 54 1.33 5.61 -6.80
N LEU A 55 0.29 6.45 -6.80
CA LEU A 55 0.23 7.69 -7.56
C LEU A 55 1.32 8.66 -7.11
N VAL A 56 1.47 8.88 -5.80
CA VAL A 56 2.49 9.78 -5.24
C VAL A 56 3.90 9.28 -5.50
N THR A 57 4.15 7.97 -5.37
CA THR A 57 5.44 7.37 -5.75
C THR A 57 5.80 7.69 -7.18
N GLN A 58 4.86 7.48 -8.11
CA GLN A 58 5.07 7.77 -9.52
C GLN A 58 5.26 9.28 -9.80
N PHE A 59 4.48 10.13 -9.11
CA PHE A 59 4.54 11.58 -9.25
C PHE A 59 5.91 12.14 -8.85
N ILE A 60 6.42 11.72 -7.68
CA ILE A 60 7.72 12.17 -7.18
C ILE A 60 8.85 11.59 -8.02
N ALA A 61 8.76 10.30 -8.37
CA ALA A 61 9.79 9.62 -9.16
C ALA A 61 9.97 10.19 -10.57
N ARG A 62 8.91 10.78 -11.15
CA ARG A 62 8.88 11.37 -12.50
C ARG A 62 9.40 10.44 -13.60
N THR A 63 9.13 9.14 -13.51
CA THR A 63 9.44 8.17 -14.57
C THR A 63 8.28 8.09 -15.57
N ARG A 64 8.53 7.54 -16.76
CA ARG A 64 7.49 7.24 -17.78
C ARG A 64 7.15 5.74 -17.86
N ASN A 65 7.58 4.97 -16.87
CA ASN A 65 7.37 3.52 -16.78
C ASN A 65 7.11 3.13 -15.32
N LEU A 66 6.57 1.93 -15.14
CA LEU A 66 6.13 1.39 -13.84
C LEU A 66 7.25 0.75 -13.01
N LYS A 67 8.53 0.82 -13.42
CA LYS A 67 9.61 0.12 -12.71
C LYS A 67 9.66 0.50 -11.23
N ILE A 68 9.46 1.79 -10.92
CA ILE A 68 9.50 2.27 -9.53
C ILE A 68 8.28 1.80 -8.71
N ASN A 69 7.11 1.71 -9.33
CA ASN A 69 5.90 1.17 -8.69
C ASN A 69 6.00 -0.34 -8.45
N TYR A 70 6.68 -1.09 -9.32
CA TYR A 70 6.98 -2.51 -9.05
C TYR A 70 7.96 -2.67 -7.88
N ILE A 71 8.99 -1.83 -7.78
CA ILE A 71 9.87 -1.83 -6.60
C ILE A 71 9.06 -1.54 -5.34
N PHE A 72 8.17 -0.54 -5.39
CA PHE A 72 7.29 -0.20 -4.27
C PHE A 72 6.33 -1.34 -3.90
N PHE A 73 5.73 -2.00 -4.90
CA PHE A 73 4.94 -3.21 -4.73
C PHE A 73 5.71 -4.28 -3.95
N PHE A 74 6.94 -4.58 -4.35
CA PHE A 74 7.76 -5.61 -3.67
C PHE A 74 8.13 -5.21 -2.25
N ILE A 75 8.32 -3.92 -1.97
CA ILE A 75 8.55 -3.44 -0.61
C ILE A 75 7.30 -3.64 0.26
N MET A 76 6.13 -3.24 -0.24
CA MET A 76 4.87 -3.44 0.48
C MET A 76 4.58 -4.92 0.74
N ALA A 77 4.64 -5.74 -0.32
CA ALA A 77 4.41 -7.17 -0.23
C ALA A 77 5.48 -7.87 0.63
N GLY A 78 6.74 -7.44 0.56
CA GLY A 78 7.84 -7.99 1.35
C GLY A 78 7.66 -7.74 2.85
N PHE A 79 7.30 -6.52 3.25
CA PHE A 79 7.01 -6.23 4.66
C PHE A 79 5.77 -6.96 5.16
N ALA A 80 4.73 -7.06 4.34
CA ALA A 80 3.52 -7.82 4.67
C ALA A 80 3.81 -9.32 4.79
N ALA A 81 4.62 -9.89 3.90
CA ALA A 81 5.04 -11.28 3.95
C ALA A 81 5.92 -11.54 5.19
N PHE A 82 6.86 -10.65 5.50
CA PHE A 82 7.63 -10.74 6.74
C PHE A 82 6.74 -10.71 7.97
N SER A 83 5.74 -9.81 7.99
CA SER A 83 4.75 -9.74 9.07
C SER A 83 3.88 -11.01 9.15
N LEU A 84 3.53 -11.61 8.02
CA LEU A 84 2.75 -12.85 7.93
C LEU A 84 3.49 -14.01 8.61
N PHE A 85 4.80 -14.16 8.36
CA PHE A 85 5.61 -15.22 8.97
C PHE A 85 5.93 -14.99 10.46
N LYS A 86 5.71 -13.77 10.98
CA LYS A 86 6.07 -13.40 12.35
C LYS A 86 4.86 -13.33 13.30
N SER A 87 3.64 -13.24 12.78
CA SER A 87 2.44 -13.07 13.59
C SER A 87 1.79 -14.42 13.95
N ASP A 88 1.57 -14.66 15.24
CA ASP A 88 0.84 -15.85 15.76
C ASP A 88 -0.70 -15.67 15.76
N GLY A 89 -1.22 -14.76 14.92
CA GLY A 89 -2.63 -14.35 14.92
C GLY A 89 -3.28 -14.40 13.54
N SER A 90 -4.42 -13.72 13.41
CA SER A 90 -5.14 -13.63 12.15
C SER A 90 -4.30 -12.87 11.10
N SER A 91 -4.28 -13.43 9.89
CA SER A 91 -3.39 -13.01 8.81
C SER A 91 -4.08 -12.15 7.74
N TRP A 92 -5.35 -11.79 7.96
CA TRP A 92 -6.18 -11.15 6.93
C TRP A 92 -5.63 -9.80 6.46
N THR A 93 -5.03 -9.01 7.35
CA THR A 93 -4.45 -7.71 7.00
C THR A 93 -3.21 -7.85 6.12
N GLN A 94 -2.35 -8.84 6.41
CA GLN A 94 -1.18 -9.16 5.60
C GLN A 94 -1.58 -9.70 4.24
N LEU A 95 -2.59 -10.57 4.18
CA LEU A 95 -3.12 -11.10 2.92
C LEU A 95 -3.69 -9.97 2.05
N LEU A 96 -4.46 -9.04 2.62
CA LEU A 96 -4.92 -7.86 1.91
C LEU A 96 -3.75 -6.99 1.41
N ALA A 97 -2.71 -6.80 2.24
CA ALA A 97 -1.55 -6.02 1.83
C ALA A 97 -0.80 -6.64 0.63
N ILE A 98 -0.65 -7.96 0.60
CA ILE A 98 0.04 -8.68 -0.48
C ILE A 98 -0.82 -8.77 -1.74
N PHE A 99 -2.06 -9.21 -1.62
CA PHE A 99 -2.89 -9.58 -2.78
C PHE A 99 -3.82 -8.47 -3.28
N VAL A 100 -4.00 -7.40 -2.51
CA VAL A 100 -4.91 -6.31 -2.88
C VAL A 100 -4.17 -4.98 -2.92
N PHE A 101 -3.61 -4.54 -1.79
CA PHE A 101 -3.05 -3.20 -1.69
C PHE A 101 -1.80 -3.06 -2.56
N ALA A 102 -0.80 -3.94 -2.42
CA ALA A 102 0.39 -3.86 -3.26
C ALA A 102 0.06 -3.80 -4.77
N PRO A 103 -0.80 -4.67 -5.35
CA PRO A 103 -1.25 -4.53 -6.74
C PRO A 103 -1.92 -3.19 -7.06
N ILE A 104 -2.80 -2.70 -6.19
CA ILE A 104 -3.50 -1.42 -6.40
C ILE A 104 -2.53 -0.23 -6.42
N SER A 105 -1.43 -0.29 -5.69
CA SER A 105 -0.37 0.74 -5.78
C SER A 105 0.27 0.84 -7.16
N ILE A 106 0.27 -0.24 -7.94
CA ILE A 106 0.74 -0.20 -9.34
C ILE A 106 -0.28 0.55 -10.21
N LEU A 107 -1.59 0.31 -9.98
CA LEU A 107 -2.67 0.99 -10.70
C LEU A 107 -2.62 2.51 -10.50
N GLY A 108 -2.29 2.96 -9.29
CA GLY A 108 -2.08 4.38 -8.99
C GLY A 108 -0.98 5.03 -9.85
N GLY A 109 0.16 4.35 -9.99
CA GLY A 109 1.23 4.81 -10.87
C GLY A 109 0.86 4.75 -12.35
N TYR A 110 0.16 3.70 -12.76
CA TYR A 110 -0.28 3.51 -14.14
C TYR A 110 -1.21 4.64 -14.59
N PHE A 111 -2.19 4.98 -13.75
CA PHE A 111 -3.12 6.09 -13.97
C PHE A 111 -2.38 7.41 -14.24
N LEU A 112 -1.35 7.72 -13.43
CA LEU A 112 -0.59 8.96 -13.61
C LEU A 112 0.25 8.95 -14.89
N ILE A 113 0.87 7.83 -15.24
CA ILE A 113 1.64 7.71 -16.49
C ILE A 113 0.73 7.91 -17.71
N GLN A 114 -0.50 7.38 -17.69
CA GLN A 114 -1.45 7.60 -18.77
C GLN A 114 -1.78 9.10 -18.93
N LYS A 115 -1.98 9.82 -17.81
CA LYS A 115 -2.22 11.27 -17.83
C LYS A 115 -1.04 12.09 -18.35
N PHE A 116 0.19 11.60 -18.26
CA PHE A 116 1.35 12.27 -18.85
C PHE A 116 1.50 12.04 -20.35
N LYS A 117 0.76 11.10 -20.94
CA LYS A 117 0.76 10.85 -22.38
C LYS A 117 -0.29 11.66 -23.13
N THR A 118 -1.26 12.21 -22.42
CA THR A 118 -2.33 13.08 -22.94
C THR A 118 -1.87 14.53 -22.88
#